data_AF-A0A0F9RWG2-F1
#
_entry.id   AF-A0A0F9RWG2-F1
#
_cell.length_a   1.000
_cell.length_b   1.000
_cell.length_c   1.000
_cell.angle_alpha   90.00
_cell.angle_beta   90.00
_cell.angle_gamma   90.00
#
_symmetry.space_group_name_H-M   'P 1'
#
loop_
_entity.id
_entity.type
_entity.pdbx_description
1 polymer ?
#
loop_
_entity_poly.entity_id
_entity_poly.type
_entity_poly.pdbx_seq_one_letter_code
_entity_poly.pdbx_strand_id
1 'polypeptide(L)'
;MPIRIRWRSKEYFGIGMLLLGMCGMLQLFFIFIGQYFLAIGNYFVVILIPLGMTVANFFAAIVIFESFAQVERREKLRSQFRKSKIDVSNLEKFLNFPVTKPLIIVSIIFISFFFTTYYISATFLTNTISFIIAENTSAIICLLIANLIEKKYGRVQRF
;
A
#
# COMPACT_ATOMS: atom_id res chain seq x y z
N MET A 1 -5.76 2.13 -22.00
CA MET A 1 -4.58 1.23 -22.10
C MET A 1 -4.23 0.74 -20.70
N PRO A 2 -3.66 -0.46 -20.52
CA PRO A 2 -3.15 -0.85 -19.20
C PRO A 2 -2.06 0.15 -18.75
N ILE A 3 -2.02 0.45 -17.46
CA ILE A 3 -0.99 1.30 -16.88
C ILE A 3 0.35 0.59 -17.12
N ARG A 4 1.23 1.20 -17.91
CA ARG A 4 2.58 0.64 -18.13
C ARG A 4 3.39 0.87 -16.88
N ILE A 5 3.74 -0.21 -16.19
CA ILE A 5 4.61 -0.18 -15.01
C ILE A 5 6.01 0.28 -15.44
N ARG A 6 6.37 1.53 -15.11
CA ARG A 6 7.63 2.21 -15.51
C ARG A 6 8.57 2.47 -14.34
N TRP A 7 8.41 1.74 -13.24
CA TRP A 7 9.28 1.74 -12.06
C TRP A 7 10.78 1.49 -12.28
N ARG A 8 11.20 0.97 -13.44
CA ARG A 8 12.62 0.81 -13.81
C ARG A 8 13.25 2.07 -14.44
N SER A 9 12.49 3.14 -14.68
CA SER A 9 13.09 4.39 -15.13
C SER A 9 13.87 5.05 -13.99
N LYS A 10 14.97 5.73 -14.33
CA LYS A 10 15.87 6.40 -13.35
C LYS A 10 15.13 7.32 -12.37
N GLU A 11 14.02 7.93 -12.79
CA GLU A 11 13.26 8.90 -11.99
C GLU A 11 12.33 8.25 -10.96
N TYR A 12 11.76 7.06 -11.25
CA TYR A 12 10.79 6.40 -10.36
C TYR A 12 11.39 5.30 -9.49
N PHE A 13 12.62 4.87 -9.77
CA PHE A 13 13.30 3.82 -9.00
C PHE A 13 13.52 4.21 -7.54
N GLY A 14 13.97 5.44 -7.27
CA GLY A 14 14.17 5.92 -5.89
C GLY A 14 12.87 5.97 -5.08
N ILE A 15 11.77 6.37 -5.72
CA ILE A 15 10.42 6.36 -5.12
C ILE A 15 9.99 4.92 -4.80
N GLY A 16 10.26 3.97 -5.70
CA GLY A 16 10.02 2.54 -5.46
C GLY A 16 10.81 2.02 -4.25
N MET A 17 12.09 2.33 -4.14
CA MET A 17 12.90 1.90 -2.99
C MET A 17 12.41 2.48 -1.66
N LEU A 18 11.93 3.73 -1.66
CA LEU A 18 11.31 4.34 -0.48
C LEU A 18 10.00 3.63 -0.11
N LEU A 19 9.15 3.31 -1.08
CA LEU A 19 7.91 2.55 -0.83
C LEU A 19 8.23 1.16 -0.26
N LEU A 20 9.22 0.46 -0.82
CA LEU A 20 9.65 -0.85 -0.33
C LEU A 20 10.11 -0.77 1.13
N GLY A 21 10.98 0.20 1.46
CA GLY A 21 11.49 0.40 2.82
C GLY A 21 10.36 0.69 3.81
N MET A 22 9.42 1.55 3.45
CA MET A 22 8.30 1.91 4.31
C MET A 22 7.26 0.78 4.46
N CYS A 23 7.00 0.00 3.41
CA CYS A 23 6.20 -1.23 3.52
C CYS A 23 6.90 -2.26 4.43
N GLY A 24 8.22 -2.36 4.36
CA GLY A 24 9.01 -3.19 5.28
C GLY A 24 8.89 -2.73 6.74
N MET A 25 8.94 -1.42 6.99
CA MET A 25 8.73 -0.87 8.33
C MET A 25 7.32 -1.16 8.86
N LEU A 26 6.29 -1.02 8.02
CA LEU A 26 4.93 -1.42 8.37
C LEU A 26 4.89 -2.90 8.78
N GLN A 27 5.58 -3.77 8.04
CA GLN A 27 5.56 -5.18 8.34
C GLN A 27 6.31 -5.54 9.62
N LEU A 28 7.45 -4.90 9.88
CA LEU A 28 8.18 -5.06 11.14
C LEU A 28 7.26 -4.79 12.35
N PHE A 29 6.38 -3.79 12.27
CA PHE A 29 5.40 -3.52 13.32
C PHE A 29 4.46 -4.71 13.56
N PHE A 30 3.98 -5.40 12.50
CA PHE A 30 3.15 -6.59 12.65
C PHE A 30 3.92 -7.81 13.18
N ILE A 31 5.21 -7.93 12.86
CA ILE A 31 6.12 -8.92 13.47
C ILE A 31 6.17 -8.69 14.98
N PHE A 32 6.38 -7.44 15.41
CA PHE A 32 6.38 -7.09 16.83
C PHE A 32 5.04 -7.43 17.50
N ILE A 33 3.90 -7.14 16.86
CA ILE A 33 2.58 -7.52 17.37
C ILE A 33 2.45 -9.04 17.52
N GLY A 34 2.77 -9.78 16.46
CA GLY A 34 2.66 -11.25 16.46
C GLY A 34 3.52 -11.91 17.53
N GLN A 35 4.76 -11.45 17.68
CA GLN A 35 5.71 -12.05 18.62
C GLN A 35 5.45 -11.66 20.08
N TYR A 36 5.23 -10.37 20.36
CA TYR A 36 5.17 -9.88 21.74
C TYR A 36 3.76 -9.83 22.31
N PHE A 37 2.75 -9.46 21.51
CA PHE A 37 1.38 -9.37 22.01
C PHE A 37 0.62 -10.68 21.88
N LEU A 38 0.89 -11.44 20.81
CA LEU A 38 0.18 -12.69 20.53
C LEU A 38 0.97 -13.95 20.93
N ALA A 39 2.18 -13.77 21.45
CA ALA A 39 3.09 -14.83 21.91
C ALA A 39 3.33 -15.93 20.85
N ILE A 40 3.33 -15.57 19.56
CA ILE A 40 3.55 -16.51 18.47
C ILE A 40 5.06 -16.80 18.38
N GLY A 41 5.49 -17.98 18.83
CA GLY A 41 6.90 -18.38 18.86
C GLY A 41 7.42 -19.04 17.58
N ASN A 42 6.58 -19.24 16.55
CA ASN A 42 7.00 -19.92 15.33
C ASN A 42 7.72 -18.97 14.36
N TYR A 43 9.04 -19.12 14.25
CA TYR A 43 9.89 -18.30 13.39
C TYR A 43 9.45 -18.25 11.92
N PHE A 44 8.94 -19.34 11.35
CA PHE A 44 8.46 -19.33 9.97
C PHE A 44 7.23 -18.43 9.80
N VAL A 45 6.33 -18.45 10.77
CA VAL A 45 5.13 -17.61 10.77
C VAL A 45 5.48 -16.15 10.99
N VAL A 46 6.46 -15.88 11.86
CA VAL A 46 6.83 -14.53 12.28
C VAL A 46 7.81 -13.83 11.32
N ILE A 47 8.51 -14.57 10.46
CA ILE A 47 9.52 -13.99 9.55
C ILE A 47 9.15 -14.20 8.08
N LEU A 48 8.89 -15.45 7.67
CA LEU A 48 8.74 -15.78 6.25
C LEU A 48 7.47 -15.18 5.65
N ILE A 49 6.36 -15.26 6.38
CA ILE A 49 5.07 -14.73 5.92
C ILE A 49 5.13 -13.20 5.81
N PRO A 50 5.58 -12.47 6.84
CA PRO A 50 5.86 -11.03 6.75
C PRO A 50 6.72 -10.60 5.57
N LEU A 51 7.79 -11.33 5.24
CA LEU A 51 8.59 -11.01 4.06
C LEU A 51 7.77 -11.10 2.76
N GLY A 52 6.95 -12.14 2.61
CA GLY A 52 6.02 -12.26 1.48
C GLY A 52 4.98 -11.14 1.44
N MET A 53 4.44 -10.76 2.60
CA MET A 53 3.46 -9.67 2.71
C MET A 53 4.06 -8.30 2.42
N THR A 54 5.34 -8.10 2.77
CA THR A 54 6.08 -6.89 2.40
C THR A 54 6.11 -6.70 0.90
N VAL A 55 6.39 -7.79 0.15
CA VAL A 55 6.40 -7.78 -1.32
C VAL A 55 4.98 -7.49 -1.87
N ALA A 56 3.95 -8.14 -1.34
CA ALA A 56 2.56 -7.92 -1.77
C ALA A 56 2.10 -6.47 -1.53
N ASN A 57 2.35 -5.94 -0.33
CA ASN A 57 2.01 -4.55 0.02
C ASN A 57 2.81 -3.54 -0.81
N PHE A 58 4.08 -3.84 -1.09
CA PHE A 58 4.90 -3.04 -1.99
C PHE A 58 4.32 -2.98 -3.42
N PHE A 59 3.92 -4.13 -3.97
CA PHE A 59 3.25 -4.18 -5.28
C PHE A 59 1.94 -3.38 -5.28
N ALA A 60 1.10 -3.53 -4.24
CA ALA A 60 -0.13 -2.75 -4.10
C ALA A 60 0.16 -1.24 -4.06
N ALA A 61 1.17 -0.81 -3.30
CA ALA A 61 1.56 0.58 -3.17
C ALA A 61 2.06 1.18 -4.49
N ILE A 62 2.83 0.42 -5.27
CA ILE A 62 3.31 0.86 -6.60
C ILE A 62 2.17 1.04 -7.58
N VAL A 63 1.23 0.08 -7.65
CA VAL A 63 0.09 0.16 -8.56
C VAL A 63 -0.74 1.42 -8.26
N ILE A 64 -0.95 1.72 -6.98
CA ILE A 64 -1.63 2.93 -6.54
C ILE A 64 -0.82 4.17 -6.88
N PHE A 65 0.49 4.17 -6.61
CA PHE A 65 1.39 5.27 -6.93
C PHE A 65 1.36 5.62 -8.42
N GLU A 66 1.51 4.63 -9.30
CA GLU A 66 1.50 4.87 -10.74
C GLU A 66 0.13 5.37 -11.22
N SER A 67 -0.95 4.86 -10.64
CA SER A 67 -2.31 5.34 -10.92
C SER A 67 -2.44 6.83 -10.64
N PHE A 68 -1.88 7.32 -9.53
CA PHE A 68 -1.89 8.76 -9.21
C PHE A 68 -0.92 9.58 -10.05
N ALA A 69 0.31 9.10 -10.24
CA ALA A 69 1.34 9.81 -11.01
C ALA A 69 0.89 10.06 -12.47
N GLN A 70 0.14 9.12 -13.06
CA GLN A 70 -0.43 9.30 -14.39
C GLN A 70 -1.51 10.38 -14.45
N VAL A 71 -2.38 10.46 -13.43
CA VAL A 71 -3.41 11.49 -13.33
C VAL A 71 -2.78 12.87 -13.19
N GLU A 72 -1.80 13.01 -12.28
CA GLU A 72 -1.10 14.26 -12.04
C GLU A 72 -0.38 14.78 -13.31
N ARG A 73 0.20 13.88 -14.12
CA ARG A 73 0.82 14.25 -15.39
C ARG A 73 -0.19 14.78 -16.41
N ARG A 74 -1.40 14.20 -16.48
CA ARG A 74 -2.49 14.70 -17.35
C ARG A 74 -2.98 16.05 -16.87
N GLU A 75 -3.13 16.22 -15.56
CA GLU A 75 -3.52 17.50 -14.96
C GLU A 75 -2.49 18.59 -15.22
N LYS A 76 -1.19 18.31 -15.08
CA LYS A 76 -0.10 19.26 -15.42
C LYS A 76 -0.12 19.69 -16.90
N LEU A 77 -0.44 18.78 -17.81
CA LEU A 77 -0.61 19.11 -19.24
C LEU A 77 -1.84 19.99 -19.50
N ARG A 78 -2.93 19.80 -18.73
CA ARG A 78 -4.13 20.65 -18.80
C ARG A 78 -3.98 21.99 -18.08
N SER A 79 -3.19 22.03 -17.01
CA SER A 79 -3.02 23.19 -16.13
C SER A 79 -1.96 24.18 -16.60
N GLN A 80 -1.22 23.91 -17.68
CA GLN A 80 -0.37 24.92 -18.34
C GLN A 80 -1.16 26.21 -18.69
N PHE A 81 -2.50 26.15 -18.75
CA PHE A 81 -3.40 27.29 -18.95
C PHE A 81 -4.06 27.86 -17.68
N ARG A 82 -3.83 27.29 -16.49
CA ARG A 82 -4.39 27.78 -15.22
C ARG A 82 -3.29 28.00 -14.18
N LYS A 83 -2.86 29.26 -14.03
CA LYS A 83 -2.10 29.69 -12.85
C LYS A 83 -3.02 29.70 -11.64
N SER A 84 -2.87 28.75 -10.72
CA SER A 84 -3.47 28.86 -9.38
C SER A 84 -2.37 29.08 -8.35
N LYS A 85 -2.27 30.32 -7.84
CA LYS A 85 -1.64 30.60 -6.55
C LYS A 85 -2.59 30.07 -5.48
N ILE A 86 -2.28 28.90 -4.93
CA ILE A 86 -2.95 28.40 -3.72
C ILE A 86 -1.84 28.22 -2.70
N ASP A 87 -1.93 28.92 -1.57
CA ASP A 87 -1.06 28.69 -0.42
C ASP A 87 -1.40 27.32 0.17
N VAL A 88 -0.62 26.32 -0.25
CA VAL A 88 -0.80 24.94 0.20
C VAL A 88 -0.26 24.80 1.62
N SER A 89 -1.11 24.33 2.55
CA SER A 89 -0.72 24.10 3.94
C SER A 89 0.40 23.04 4.05
N ASN A 90 1.23 23.08 5.10
CA ASN A 90 2.33 22.13 5.28
C ASN A 90 1.86 20.66 5.35
N LEU A 91 0.66 20.43 5.89
CA LEU A 91 0.04 19.11 6.01
C LEU A 91 -0.42 18.59 4.64
N GLU A 92 -0.96 19.48 3.82
CA GLU A 92 -1.36 19.18 2.45
C GLU A 92 -0.14 18.95 1.54
N LYS A 93 1.00 19.62 1.78
CA LYS A 93 2.28 19.31 1.10
C LYS A 93 2.80 17.92 1.46
N PHE A 94 2.70 17.51 2.72
CA PHE A 94 3.11 16.17 3.18
C PHE A 94 2.20 15.08 2.60
N LEU A 95 0.89 15.29 2.61
CA LEU A 95 -0.08 14.38 2.00
C LEU A 95 0.07 14.34 0.47
N ASN A 96 0.38 15.45 -0.18
CA ASN A 96 0.64 15.49 -1.62
C ASN A 96 2.01 14.92 -2.02
N PHE A 97 2.84 14.50 -1.06
CA PHE A 97 4.10 13.85 -1.39
C PHE A 97 3.83 12.51 -2.10
N PRO A 98 4.51 12.22 -3.22
CA PRO A 98 4.21 11.08 -4.11
C PRO A 98 4.20 9.72 -3.41
N VAL A 99 5.02 9.55 -2.37
CA VAL A 99 5.16 8.29 -1.62
C VAL A 99 4.10 8.15 -0.53
N THR A 100 3.71 9.26 0.10
CA THR A 100 2.91 9.27 1.34
C THR A 100 1.48 8.80 1.09
N LYS A 101 0.82 9.31 0.04
CA LYS A 101 -0.54 8.92 -0.34
C LYS A 101 -0.74 7.42 -0.59
N PRO A 102 0.03 6.78 -1.49
CA PRO A 102 -0.11 5.35 -1.76
C PRO A 102 0.10 4.53 -0.49
N LEU A 103 1.10 4.90 0.31
CA LEU A 103 1.42 4.19 1.54
C LEU A 103 0.30 4.30 2.58
N ILE A 104 -0.24 5.49 2.81
CA ILE A 104 -1.35 5.68 3.75
C ILE A 104 -2.57 4.84 3.33
N ILE A 105 -2.90 4.82 2.03
CA ILE A 105 -4.02 4.03 1.52
C ILE A 105 -3.80 2.54 1.79
N VAL A 106 -2.63 2.00 1.42
CA VAL A 106 -2.30 0.58 1.66
C VAL A 106 -2.29 0.27 3.15
N SER A 107 -1.69 1.11 3.99
CA SER A 107 -1.62 0.91 5.44
C SER A 107 -3.01 0.90 6.08
N ILE A 108 -3.88 1.86 5.75
CA ILE A 108 -5.24 1.92 6.32
C ILE A 108 -6.04 0.68 5.93
N ILE A 109 -5.98 0.28 4.65
CA ILE A 109 -6.67 -0.91 4.17
C ILE A 109 -6.12 -2.14 4.88
N PHE A 110 -4.80 -2.32 4.89
CA PHE A 110 -4.16 -3.48 5.48
C PHE A 110 -4.52 -3.61 6.97
N ILE A 111 -4.37 -2.52 7.75
CA ILE A 111 -4.67 -2.49 9.17
C ILE A 111 -6.15 -2.82 9.43
N SER A 112 -7.06 -2.20 8.68
CA SER A 112 -8.50 -2.38 8.88
C SER A 112 -8.93 -3.83 8.62
N PHE A 113 -8.46 -4.43 7.52
CA PHE A 113 -8.77 -5.82 7.17
C PHE A 113 -8.03 -6.82 8.07
N PHE A 114 -6.82 -6.47 8.54
CA PHE A 114 -6.06 -7.33 9.43
C PHE A 114 -6.79 -7.50 10.75
N PHE A 115 -7.15 -6.41 11.43
CA PHE A 115 -7.79 -6.49 12.72
C PHE A 115 -9.18 -7.13 12.64
N THR A 116 -9.96 -6.83 11.60
CA THR A 116 -11.29 -7.44 11.41
C THR A 116 -11.17 -8.94 11.16
N THR A 117 -10.31 -9.37 10.23
CA THR A 117 -10.14 -10.80 9.93
C THR A 117 -9.51 -11.54 11.10
N TYR A 118 -8.55 -10.93 11.79
CA TYR A 118 -7.91 -11.51 12.97
C TYR A 118 -8.93 -11.75 14.09
N TYR A 119 -9.74 -10.75 14.42
CA TYR A 119 -10.73 -10.86 15.50
C TYR A 119 -11.79 -11.93 15.19
N ILE A 120 -12.26 -12.00 13.95
CA ILE A 120 -13.20 -13.04 13.51
C ILE A 120 -12.54 -14.42 13.53
N SER A 121 -11.29 -14.54 13.11
CA SER A 121 -10.60 -15.84 13.08
C SER A 121 -10.26 -16.34 14.49
N ALA A 122 -9.91 -15.42 15.39
CA ALA A 122 -9.53 -15.72 16.78
C ALA A 122 -10.67 -16.33 17.60
N THR A 123 -11.94 -16.16 17.21
CA THR A 123 -13.06 -16.83 17.89
C THR A 123 -13.13 -18.33 17.59
N PHE A 124 -12.49 -18.81 16.53
CA PHE A 124 -12.57 -20.20 16.07
C PHE A 124 -11.23 -20.92 16.02
N LEU A 125 -10.11 -20.19 15.88
CA LEU A 125 -8.79 -20.72 15.57
C LEU A 125 -7.74 -20.22 16.57
N THR A 126 -6.63 -20.94 16.66
CA THR A 126 -5.49 -20.54 17.51
C THR A 126 -4.87 -19.23 17.02
N ASN A 127 -4.27 -18.46 17.93
CA ASN A 127 -3.66 -17.16 17.62
C ASN A 127 -2.71 -17.21 16.42
N THR A 128 -1.90 -18.28 16.30
CA THR A 128 -0.98 -18.46 15.19
C THR A 128 -1.70 -18.61 13.86
N ILE A 129 -2.73 -19.46 13.78
CA ILE A 129 -3.48 -19.69 12.54
C ILE A 129 -4.29 -18.44 12.18
N SER A 130 -4.93 -17.82 13.17
CA SER A 130 -5.69 -16.57 13.02
C SER A 130 -4.81 -15.43 12.50
N PHE A 131 -3.58 -15.31 13.00
CA PHE A 131 -2.61 -14.32 12.51
C PHE A 131 -2.26 -14.57 11.04
N ILE A 132 -1.92 -15.81 10.68
CA ILE A 132 -1.59 -16.18 9.30
C ILE A 132 -2.74 -15.84 8.35
N ILE A 133 -3.97 -16.22 8.72
CA ILE A 133 -5.15 -15.95 7.88
C ILE A 133 -5.36 -14.45 7.73
N ALA A 134 -5.29 -13.69 8.83
CA ALA A 134 -5.48 -12.24 8.81
C ALA A 134 -4.43 -11.53 7.95
N GLU A 135 -3.16 -11.92 8.05
CA GLU A 135 -2.07 -11.31 7.29
C GLU A 135 -2.23 -11.54 5.78
N ASN A 136 -2.50 -12.80 5.40
CA ASN A 136 -2.66 -13.19 3.99
C ASN A 136 -3.90 -12.56 3.36
N THR A 137 -5.04 -12.63 4.04
CA THR A 137 -6.30 -12.05 3.54
C THR A 137 -6.18 -10.53 3.36
N SER A 138 -5.55 -9.84 4.31
CA SER A 138 -5.34 -8.38 4.22
C SER A 138 -4.45 -8.01 3.04
N ALA A 139 -3.35 -8.74 2.82
CA ALA A 139 -2.47 -8.51 1.67
C ALA A 139 -3.19 -8.75 0.34
N ILE A 140 -4.00 -9.82 0.24
CA ILE A 140 -4.81 -10.09 -0.95
C ILE A 140 -5.81 -8.96 -1.20
N ILE A 141 -6.50 -8.49 -0.16
CA ILE A 141 -7.46 -7.39 -0.26
C ILE A 141 -6.76 -6.09 -0.67
N CYS A 142 -5.57 -5.81 -0.16
CA CYS A 142 -4.75 -4.68 -0.61
C CYS A 142 -4.46 -4.75 -2.11
N LEU A 143 -4.07 -5.92 -2.63
CA LEU A 143 -3.84 -6.11 -4.07
C LEU A 143 -5.13 -5.93 -4.89
N LEU A 144 -6.25 -6.46 -4.41
CA LEU A 144 -7.55 -6.28 -5.09
C LEU A 144 -7.97 -4.82 -5.14
N ILE A 145 -7.82 -4.07 -4.04
CA ILE A 145 -8.16 -2.65 -4.00
C ILE A 145 -7.20 -1.84 -4.86
N ALA A 146 -5.90 -2.16 -4.88
CA ALA A 146 -4.95 -1.54 -5.78
C ALA A 146 -5.37 -1.71 -7.25
N ASN A 147 -5.77 -2.92 -7.64
CA ASN A 147 -6.30 -3.19 -8.99
C ASN A 147 -7.62 -2.47 -9.28
N LEU A 148 -8.51 -2.33 -8.29
CA LEU A 148 -9.76 -1.57 -8.45
C LEU A 148 -9.50 -0.08 -8.66
N ILE A 149 -8.56 0.48 -7.89
CA ILE A 149 -8.06 1.85 -8.03
C ILE A 149 -7.47 2.01 -9.44
N GLU A 150 -6.57 1.12 -9.85
CA GLU A 150 -5.97 1.11 -11.19
C GLU A 150 -7.05 1.13 -12.28
N LYS A 151 -8.08 0.28 -12.16
CA LYS A 151 -9.18 0.21 -13.14
C LYS A 151 -10.01 1.49 -13.18
N LYS A 152 -10.26 2.11 -12.02
CA LYS A 152 -11.04 3.37 -11.92
C LYS A 152 -10.27 4.52 -12.55
N TYR A 153 -8.99 4.68 -12.23
CA TYR A 153 -8.14 5.73 -12.80
C TYR A 153 -7.75 5.44 -14.25
N GLY A 154 -7.58 4.18 -14.63
CA GLY A 154 -7.36 3.73 -16.00
C GLY A 154 -8.59 3.92 -16.91
N ARG A 155 -9.82 3.88 -16.38
CA ARG A 155 -11.05 4.22 -17.13
C ARG A 155 -11.12 5.70 -17.52
N VAL A 156 -10.48 6.59 -16.76
CA VAL A 156 -10.38 8.02 -17.08
C VAL A 156 -9.61 8.27 -18.40
N GLN A 157 -8.96 7.24 -18.98
CA GLN A 157 -8.37 7.26 -20.33
C GLN A 157 -9.34 7.00 -21.49
N ARG A 158 -10.57 6.51 -21.27
CA ARG A 158 -11.50 6.23 -22.39
C ARG A 158 -12.33 7.45 -22.84
N PHE A 159 -12.25 8.56 -22.11
CA PHE A 159 -12.96 9.81 -22.42
C PHE A 159 -12.02 11.03 -22.37
#